data_AF-A0A4V3XJ32-F1
#
_entry.id   AF-A0A4V3XJ32-F1
#
_cell.length_a   1.000
_cell.length_b   1.000
_cell.length_c   1.000
_cell.angle_alpha   90.00
_cell.angle_beta   90.00
_cell.angle_gamma   90.00
#
_symmetry.space_group_name_H-M   'P 1'
#
loop_
_entity.id
_entity.type
_entity.pdbx_description
1 polymer ?
#
loop_
_entity_poly.entity_id
_entity_poly.type
_entity_poly.pdbx_seq_one_letter_code
_entity_poly.pdbx_strand_id
1 'polypeptide(L)'
;MSGSSIRSMRLFQNICGDAALKNAIVVLNMWNLVQPETGHEREKELKTKDTFFKPIVDRGTDILHHDNTVESAHAILRQMLKNKPAPLAIQSEMVTQKKALYQTSVGEAMLGELAMLEQNHRREMETLQKEMEEARREQDEVAQAEIQEAQENLEQAAAKIVNERTRLLPADKQKKSSHKIQQSCLGFWKSLGALKCC
;
A
#
# COMPACT_ATOMS: atom_id res chain seq x y z
N MET A 1 14.56 16.13 -0.92
CA MET A 1 13.36 15.40 -1.41
C MET A 1 12.10 16.17 -0.99
N SER A 2 11.02 16.13 -1.77
CA SER A 2 9.73 16.75 -1.40
C SER A 2 8.94 15.88 -0.42
N GLY A 3 7.91 16.44 0.23
CA GLY A 3 7.05 15.69 1.16
C GLY A 3 6.36 14.47 0.53
N SER A 4 5.99 14.55 -0.75
CA SER A 4 5.43 13.41 -1.49
C SER A 4 6.45 12.30 -1.70
N SER A 5 7.69 12.62 -2.06
CA SER A 5 8.78 11.64 -2.20
C SER A 5 9.10 10.93 -0.88
N ILE A 6 9.06 11.65 0.24
CA ILE A 6 9.28 11.08 1.58
C ILE A 6 8.17 10.08 1.92
N ARG A 7 6.90 10.43 1.64
CA ARG A 7 5.76 9.51 1.87
C ARG A 7 5.87 8.26 1.01
N SER A 8 6.22 8.40 -0.27
CA SER A 8 6.46 7.27 -1.17
C SER A 8 7.61 6.38 -0.68
N MET A 9 8.67 6.96 -0.13
CA MET A 9 9.80 6.20 0.43
C MET A 9 9.39 5.39 1.67
N ARG A 10 8.63 5.99 2.58
CA ARG A 10 8.06 5.26 3.74
C ARG A 10 7.14 4.12 3.30
N LEU A 11 6.34 4.36 2.27
CA LEU A 11 5.48 3.32 1.71
C LEU A 11 6.30 2.17 1.12
N PHE A 12 7.36 2.48 0.36
CA PHE A 12 8.29 1.49 -0.18
C PHE A 12 8.93 0.63 0.93
N GLN A 13 9.35 1.26 2.03
CA GLN A 13 9.88 0.55 3.20
C GLN A 13 8.89 -0.46 3.77
N ASN A 14 7.61 -0.09 3.90
CA ASN A 14 6.59 -1.00 4.42
C ASN A 14 6.23 -2.12 3.45
N ILE A 15 6.26 -1.85 2.13
CA ILE A 15 6.01 -2.87 1.11
C ILE A 15 7.10 -3.95 1.18
N CYS A 16 8.36 -3.53 1.18
CA CYS A 16 9.50 -4.44 1.20
C CYS A 16 9.63 -5.14 2.57
N GLY A 17 9.58 -4.37 3.65
CA GLY A 17 10.02 -4.80 4.97
C GLY A 17 11.52 -5.06 5.05
N ASP A 18 12.01 -5.25 6.28
CA ASP A 18 13.45 -5.31 6.59
C ASP A 18 14.16 -6.42 5.83
N ALA A 19 13.52 -7.58 5.73
CA ALA A 19 14.09 -8.75 5.08
C ALA A 19 14.32 -8.55 3.57
N ALA A 20 13.49 -7.76 2.89
CA ALA A 20 13.60 -7.54 1.44
C ALA A 20 14.33 -6.23 1.10
N LEU A 21 14.49 -5.29 2.04
CA LEU A 21 15.20 -4.03 1.81
C LEU A 21 16.67 -4.22 1.43
N LYS A 22 17.33 -5.28 1.94
CA LYS A 22 18.69 -5.67 1.51
C LYS A 22 18.79 -6.05 0.02
N ASN A 23 17.67 -6.37 -0.62
CA ASN A 23 17.62 -6.69 -2.04
C ASN A 23 17.30 -5.47 -2.91
N ALA A 24 16.92 -4.35 -2.30
CA ALA A 24 16.66 -3.11 -3.00
C ALA A 24 17.98 -2.41 -3.35
N ILE A 25 17.95 -1.62 -4.42
CA ILE A 25 19.06 -0.75 -4.83
C ILE A 25 18.48 0.63 -5.15
N VAL A 26 19.06 1.66 -4.57
CA VAL A 26 18.80 3.05 -4.94
C VAL A 26 19.79 3.46 -6.01
N VAL A 27 19.27 3.79 -7.19
CA VAL A 27 20.09 4.26 -8.31
C VAL A 27 19.99 5.77 -8.38
N LEU A 28 21.12 6.45 -8.16
CA LEU A 28 21.25 7.88 -8.38
C LEU A 28 21.61 8.11 -9.85
N ASN A 29 20.81 8.88 -10.57
CA ASN A 29 20.99 9.14 -12.00
C ASN A 29 21.63 10.52 -12.27
N MET A 30 21.90 10.82 -13.54
CA MET A 30 22.43 12.12 -14.00
C MET A 30 23.80 12.49 -13.40
N TRP A 31 24.59 11.49 -12.99
CA TRP A 31 25.96 11.72 -12.48
C TRP A 31 26.90 12.33 -13.53
N ASN A 32 26.60 12.14 -14.81
CA ASN A 32 27.32 12.73 -15.92
C ASN A 32 27.05 14.24 -16.12
N LEU A 33 26.06 14.81 -15.43
CA LEU A 33 25.64 16.22 -15.57
C LEU A 33 26.07 17.11 -14.40
N VAL A 34 26.73 16.55 -13.38
CA VAL A 34 27.07 17.27 -12.15
C VAL A 34 28.58 17.13 -11.89
N GLN A 35 29.20 18.18 -11.34
CA GLN A 35 30.58 18.10 -10.88
C GLN A 35 30.72 17.05 -9.75
N PRO A 36 31.75 16.19 -9.77
CA PRO A 36 31.90 15.09 -8.81
C PRO A 36 31.78 15.52 -7.35
N GLU A 37 32.37 16.65 -6.99
CA GLU A 37 32.38 17.20 -5.62
C GLU A 37 30.95 17.50 -5.16
N THR A 38 30.18 18.20 -6.00
CA THR A 38 28.78 18.53 -5.72
C THR A 38 27.92 17.27 -5.64
N GLY A 39 28.19 16.29 -6.53
CA GLY A 39 27.50 15.00 -6.54
C GLY A 39 27.69 14.25 -5.23
N HIS A 40 28.93 14.16 -4.76
CA HIS A 40 29.27 13.48 -3.51
C HIS A 40 28.71 14.18 -2.27
N GLU A 41 28.70 15.51 -2.23
CA GLU A 41 28.07 16.24 -1.13
C GLU A 41 26.56 15.97 -1.03
N ARG A 42 25.86 15.98 -2.18
CA ARG A 42 24.43 15.66 -2.24
C ARG A 42 24.16 14.20 -1.89
N GLU A 43 24.97 13.28 -2.40
CA GLU A 43 24.86 11.86 -2.05
C GLU A 43 25.05 11.64 -0.55
N LYS A 44 26.04 12.30 0.05
CA LYS A 44 26.26 12.25 1.50
C LYS A 44 25.03 12.72 2.24
N GLU A 45 24.44 13.86 1.85
CA GLU A 45 23.21 14.36 2.45
C GLU A 45 22.06 13.34 2.35
N LEU A 46 21.88 12.71 1.19
CA LEU A 46 20.86 11.69 0.94
C LEU A 46 21.06 10.44 1.80
N LYS A 47 22.32 10.04 2.04
CA LYS A 47 22.71 8.89 2.86
C LYS A 47 22.60 9.16 4.36
N THR A 48 22.81 10.39 4.82
CA THR A 48 22.93 10.68 6.26
C THR A 48 21.65 11.20 6.91
N LYS A 49 20.70 11.74 6.14
CA LYS A 49 19.46 12.28 6.72
C LYS A 49 18.40 11.19 6.92
N ASP A 50 17.85 11.11 8.13
CA ASP A 50 16.79 10.16 8.51
C ASP A 50 15.51 10.31 7.67
N THR A 51 15.28 11.49 7.11
CA THR A 51 14.14 11.77 6.23
C THR A 51 14.32 11.26 4.80
N PHE A 52 15.54 10.87 4.41
CA PHE A 52 15.89 10.44 3.05
C PHE A 52 16.19 8.94 3.00
N PHE A 53 17.39 8.53 2.58
CA PHE A 53 17.73 7.12 2.36
C PHE A 53 18.40 6.46 3.55
N LYS A 54 18.78 7.22 4.59
CA LYS A 54 19.40 6.65 5.79
C LYS A 54 18.67 5.40 6.33
N PRO A 55 17.33 5.39 6.50
CA PRO A 55 16.64 4.23 7.07
C PRO A 55 16.74 2.96 6.23
N ILE A 56 16.83 3.08 4.89
CA ILE A 56 16.96 1.92 3.99
C ILE A 56 18.41 1.49 3.83
N VAL A 57 19.34 2.45 3.82
CA VAL A 57 20.79 2.19 3.78
C VAL A 57 21.23 1.43 5.03
N ASP A 58 20.76 1.86 6.21
CA ASP A 58 21.04 1.18 7.48
C ASP A 58 20.51 -0.27 7.52
N ARG A 59 19.54 -0.60 6.64
CA ARG A 59 18.95 -1.95 6.47
C ARG A 59 19.60 -2.75 5.33
N GLY A 60 20.68 -2.25 4.75
CA GLY A 60 21.49 -2.95 3.73
C GLY A 60 21.08 -2.67 2.29
N THR A 61 20.30 -1.63 2.01
CA THR A 61 20.05 -1.18 0.63
C THR A 61 21.31 -0.51 0.05
N ASP A 62 21.77 -1.02 -1.09
CA ASP A 62 22.91 -0.43 -1.82
C ASP A 62 22.50 0.86 -2.54
N ILE A 63 23.43 1.83 -2.60
CA ILE A 63 23.31 3.01 -3.44
C ILE A 63 24.34 2.91 -4.57
N LEU A 64 23.86 2.95 -5.81
CA LEU A 64 24.67 2.89 -7.01
C LEU A 64 24.45 4.12 -7.88
N HIS A 65 25.45 4.43 -8.70
CA HIS A 65 25.40 5.56 -9.63
C HIS A 65 25.11 5.07 -11.04
N HIS A 66 24.29 5.82 -11.76
CA HIS A 66 24.06 5.65 -13.18
C HIS A 66 24.44 6.93 -13.91
N ASP A 67 25.44 6.80 -14.78
CA ASP A 67 26.04 7.87 -15.59
C ASP A 67 25.46 7.92 -17.02
N ASN A 68 24.27 7.34 -17.22
CA ASN A 68 23.58 7.26 -18.51
C ASN A 68 24.33 6.46 -19.59
N THR A 69 25.18 5.50 -19.17
CA THR A 69 25.88 4.56 -20.05
C THR A 69 25.31 3.13 -19.94
N VAL A 70 25.55 2.32 -20.98
CA VAL A 70 25.15 0.91 -21.00
C VAL A 70 25.96 0.11 -19.97
N GLU A 71 27.21 0.50 -19.75
CA GLU A 71 28.16 -0.13 -18.84
C GLU A 71 27.70 -0.01 -17.39
N SER A 72 27.28 1.19 -16.96
CA SER A 72 26.78 1.39 -15.60
C SER A 72 25.43 0.72 -15.37
N ALA A 73 24.53 0.72 -16.36
CA ALA A 73 23.27 -0.01 -16.30
C ALA A 73 23.52 -1.52 -16.09
N HIS A 74 24.42 -2.11 -16.87
CA HIS A 74 24.79 -3.52 -16.70
C HIS A 74 25.47 -3.79 -15.35
N ALA A 75 26.27 -2.86 -14.82
CA ALA A 75 26.88 -3.00 -13.50
C ALA A 75 25.81 -3.07 -12.39
N ILE A 76 24.79 -2.20 -12.45
CA ILE A 76 23.65 -2.21 -11.52
C ILE A 76 22.91 -3.54 -11.59
N LEU A 77 22.58 -4.02 -12.80
CA LEU A 77 21.89 -5.31 -12.99
C LEU A 77 22.72 -6.48 -12.44
N ARG A 78 24.02 -6.50 -12.70
CA ARG A 78 24.93 -7.54 -12.17
C ARG A 78 24.97 -7.54 -10.64
N GLN A 79 24.91 -6.38 -10.00
CA GLN A 79 24.82 -6.30 -8.54
C GLN A 79 23.48 -6.86 -8.05
N MET A 80 22.37 -6.47 -8.68
CA MET A 80 21.02 -6.94 -8.31
C MET A 80 20.88 -8.46 -8.42
N LEU A 81 21.50 -9.08 -9.43
CA LEU A 81 21.44 -10.53 -9.64
C LEU A 81 22.13 -11.36 -8.54
N LYS A 82 22.99 -10.75 -7.71
CA LYS A 82 23.62 -11.44 -6.56
C LYS A 82 22.66 -11.60 -5.38
N ASN A 83 21.56 -10.84 -5.36
CA ASN A 83 20.65 -10.79 -4.24
C ASN A 83 19.81 -12.08 -4.16
N LYS A 84 19.69 -12.64 -2.96
CA LYS A 84 18.86 -13.82 -2.73
C LYS A 84 17.39 -13.39 -2.61
N PRO A 85 16.45 -13.99 -3.36
CA PRO A 85 15.04 -13.64 -3.27
C PRO A 85 14.53 -13.68 -1.82
N ALA A 86 13.80 -12.65 -1.42
CA ALA A 86 13.17 -12.55 -0.11
C ALA A 86 11.71 -12.13 -0.31
N PRO A 87 10.76 -12.70 0.45
CA PRO A 87 9.35 -12.30 0.37
C PRO A 87 9.19 -10.86 0.84
N LEU A 88 8.32 -10.11 0.17
CA LEU A 88 7.94 -8.76 0.59
C LEU A 88 7.04 -8.85 1.83
N ALA A 89 7.16 -7.91 2.77
CA ALA A 89 6.32 -7.87 3.97
C ALA A 89 4.82 -7.89 3.64
N ILE A 90 4.39 -7.10 2.66
CA ILE A 90 2.99 -7.09 2.22
C ILE A 90 2.51 -8.46 1.70
N GLN A 91 3.38 -9.20 1.01
CA GLN A 91 3.05 -10.53 0.50
C GLN A 91 2.92 -11.52 1.65
N SER A 92 3.81 -11.46 2.64
CA SER A 92 3.70 -12.28 3.85
C SER A 92 2.41 -11.95 4.63
N GLU A 93 2.07 -10.68 4.81
CA GLU A 93 0.86 -10.25 5.51
C GLU A 93 -0.41 -10.72 4.80
N MET A 94 -0.52 -10.51 3.49
CA MET A 94 -1.74 -10.85 2.75
C MET A 94 -1.87 -12.36 2.50
N VAL A 95 -0.80 -13.03 2.09
CA VAL A 95 -0.87 -14.43 1.65
C VAL A 95 -0.75 -15.40 2.81
N THR A 96 0.21 -15.14 3.71
CA THR A 96 0.54 -16.04 4.84
C THR A 96 -0.33 -15.73 6.05
N GLN A 97 -0.46 -14.46 6.43
CA GLN A 97 -1.26 -14.05 7.60
C GLN A 97 -2.74 -13.79 7.25
N LYS A 98 -3.13 -13.91 5.97
CA LYS A 98 -4.51 -13.71 5.49
C LYS A 98 -5.11 -12.35 5.84
N LYS A 99 -4.27 -11.32 6.00
CA LYS A 99 -4.72 -9.95 6.25
C LYS A 99 -5.30 -9.33 4.98
N ALA A 100 -6.38 -8.58 5.13
CA ALA A 100 -6.86 -7.72 4.06
C ALA A 100 -5.87 -6.56 3.84
N LEU A 101 -5.84 -5.98 2.62
CA LEU A 101 -4.87 -4.93 2.26
C LEU A 101 -4.85 -3.75 3.25
N TYR A 102 -6.02 -3.33 3.75
CA TYR A 102 -6.11 -2.22 4.69
C TYR A 102 -5.56 -2.56 6.09
N GLN A 103 -5.44 -3.83 6.45
CA GLN A 103 -4.86 -4.33 7.71
C GLN A 103 -3.35 -4.59 7.61
N THR A 104 -2.77 -4.42 6.42
CA THR A 104 -1.33 -4.56 6.21
C THR A 104 -0.61 -3.32 6.75
N SER A 105 0.68 -3.46 7.07
CA SER A 105 1.55 -2.34 7.43
C SER A 105 1.55 -1.22 6.37
N VAL A 106 1.40 -1.60 5.10
CA VAL A 106 1.24 -0.70 3.95
C VAL A 106 -0.10 0.03 3.99
N GLY A 107 -1.18 -0.70 4.25
CA GLY A 107 -2.53 -0.16 4.40
C GLY A 107 -2.63 0.85 5.53
N GLU A 108 -2.10 0.52 6.70
CA GLU A 108 -2.03 1.41 7.87
C GLU A 108 -1.24 2.70 7.55
N ALA A 109 -0.08 2.57 6.89
CA ALA A 109 0.73 3.73 6.52
C ALA A 109 0.10 4.62 5.42
N MET A 110 -0.70 4.05 4.52
CA MET A 110 -1.41 4.82 3.51
C MET A 110 -2.65 5.51 4.07
N LEU A 111 -3.48 4.76 4.81
CA LEU A 111 -4.79 5.18 5.27
C LEU A 111 -4.74 5.95 6.59
N GLY A 112 -3.66 5.81 7.37
CA GLY A 112 -3.43 6.57 8.60
C GLY A 112 -4.59 6.43 9.58
N GLU A 113 -5.18 7.57 9.96
CA GLU A 113 -6.32 7.66 10.90
C GLU A 113 -7.53 6.81 10.49
N LEU A 114 -7.78 6.66 9.18
CA LEU A 114 -8.90 5.82 8.70
C LEU A 114 -8.70 4.34 9.03
N ALA A 115 -7.46 3.84 8.97
CA ALA A 115 -7.17 2.46 9.35
C ALA A 115 -7.26 2.25 10.87
N MET A 116 -6.81 3.23 11.66
CA MET A 116 -6.95 3.18 13.12
C MET A 116 -8.41 3.20 13.56
N LEU A 117 -9.24 4.07 12.96
CA LEU A 117 -10.67 4.15 13.27
C LEU A 117 -11.38 2.82 12.97
N GLU A 118 -11.11 2.20 11.82
CA GLU A 118 -11.69 0.92 11.45
C GLU A 118 -11.18 -0.25 12.32
N GLN A 119 -9.91 -0.21 12.76
CA GLN A 119 -9.37 -1.19 13.69
C GLN A 119 -10.02 -1.09 15.06
N ASN A 120 -10.19 0.13 15.59
CA ASN A 120 -10.87 0.37 16.86
C ASN A 120 -12.32 -0.09 16.80
N HIS A 121 -13.04 0.30 15.75
CA HIS A 121 -14.43 -0.11 15.57
C HIS A 121 -14.60 -1.63 15.51
N ARG A 122 -13.69 -2.34 14.82
CA ARG A 122 -13.70 -3.82 14.81
C ARG A 122 -13.44 -4.43 16.19
N ARG A 123 -12.48 -3.89 16.96
CA ARG A 123 -12.24 -4.36 18.32
C ARG A 123 -13.45 -4.16 19.22
N GLU A 124 -14.11 -3.02 19.11
CA GLU A 124 -15.35 -2.71 19.84
C GLU A 124 -16.46 -3.71 19.49
N MET A 125 -16.63 -4.04 18.20
CA MET A 125 -17.59 -5.06 17.78
C MET A 125 -17.23 -6.45 18.34
N GLU A 126 -15.96 -6.84 18.32
CA GLU A 126 -15.50 -8.12 18.90
C GLU A 126 -15.71 -8.18 20.42
N THR A 127 -15.51 -7.08 21.15
CA THR A 127 -15.78 -7.02 22.59
C THR A 127 -17.27 -7.11 22.89
N LEU A 128 -18.10 -6.35 22.17
CA LEU A 128 -19.55 -6.38 22.33
C LEU A 128 -20.12 -7.78 22.04
N GLN A 129 -19.60 -8.46 21.01
CA GLN A 129 -20.00 -9.84 20.72
C GLN A 129 -19.67 -10.81 21.86
N LYS A 130 -18.53 -10.63 22.54
CA LYS A 130 -18.16 -11.46 23.71
C LYS A 130 -19.05 -11.16 24.91
N GLU A 131 -19.28 -9.89 25.21
CA GLU A 131 -20.18 -9.46 26.30
C GLU A 131 -21.60 -9.99 26.06
N MET A 132 -22.07 -10.02 24.82
CA MET A 132 -23.36 -10.62 24.46
C MET A 132 -23.41 -12.12 24.72
N GLU A 133 -22.35 -12.85 24.35
CA GLU A 133 -22.28 -14.28 24.58
C GLU A 133 -22.15 -14.60 26.08
N GLU A 134 -21.49 -13.74 26.85
CA GLU A 134 -21.41 -13.83 28.31
C GLU A 134 -22.77 -13.56 28.97
N ALA A 135 -23.45 -12.46 28.62
CA ALA A 135 -24.81 -12.16 29.09
C ALA A 135 -25.80 -13.29 28.72
N ARG A 136 -25.61 -13.93 27.55
CA ARG A 136 -26.38 -15.11 27.14
C ARG A 136 -26.09 -16.36 27.94
N ARG A 137 -24.86 -16.54 28.43
CA ARG A 137 -24.52 -17.63 29.36
C ARG A 137 -25.09 -17.38 30.75
N GLU A 138 -25.21 -16.12 31.15
CA GLU A 138 -25.74 -15.71 32.46
C GLU A 138 -27.28 -15.62 32.50
N GLN A 139 -27.97 -15.85 31.38
CA GLN A 139 -29.43 -15.71 31.24
C GLN A 139 -29.97 -14.34 31.66
N ASP A 140 -29.16 -13.29 31.52
CA ASP A 140 -29.58 -11.93 31.80
C ASP A 140 -30.29 -11.34 30.57
N GLU A 141 -31.61 -11.53 30.50
CA GLU A 141 -32.45 -11.06 29.38
C GLU A 141 -32.41 -9.53 29.22
N VAL A 142 -32.15 -8.78 30.31
CA VAL A 142 -32.06 -7.31 30.27
C VAL A 142 -30.74 -6.89 29.64
N ALA A 143 -29.63 -7.49 30.06
CA ALA A 143 -28.31 -7.24 29.46
C ALA A 143 -28.25 -7.65 27.98
N GLN A 144 -28.92 -8.75 27.61
CA GLN A 144 -29.04 -9.16 26.20
C GLN A 144 -29.75 -8.11 25.34
N ALA A 145 -30.86 -7.56 25.83
CA ALA A 145 -31.63 -6.56 25.10
C ALA A 145 -30.84 -5.26 24.92
N GLU A 146 -30.13 -4.81 25.95
CA GLU A 146 -29.30 -3.59 25.90
C GLU A 146 -28.12 -3.73 24.91
N ILE A 147 -27.45 -4.89 24.89
CA ILE A 147 -26.32 -5.11 23.96
C ILE A 147 -26.82 -5.28 22.51
N GLN A 148 -27.97 -5.94 22.30
CA GLN A 148 -28.59 -6.05 20.98
C GLN A 148 -28.94 -4.67 20.42
N GLU A 149 -29.52 -3.79 21.24
CA GLU A 149 -29.84 -2.41 20.85
C GLU A 149 -28.57 -1.60 20.55
N ALA A 150 -27.51 -1.77 21.35
CA ALA A 150 -26.22 -1.14 21.09
C ALA A 150 -25.58 -1.59 19.77
N GLN A 151 -25.68 -2.89 19.43
CA GLN A 151 -25.19 -3.43 18.16
C GLN A 151 -25.95 -2.85 16.96
N GLU A 152 -27.28 -2.85 17.00
CA GLU A 152 -28.09 -2.29 15.91
C GLU A 152 -27.80 -0.79 15.69
N ASN A 153 -27.61 -0.03 16.77
CA ASN A 153 -27.25 1.37 16.70
C ASN A 153 -25.86 1.59 16.08
N LEU A 154 -24.88 0.76 16.43
CA LEU A 154 -23.53 0.80 15.85
C LEU A 154 -23.52 0.41 14.38
N GLU A 155 -24.24 -0.65 13.99
CA GLU A 155 -24.36 -1.06 12.59
C GLU A 155 -25.03 0.01 11.73
N GLN A 156 -26.08 0.66 12.27
CA GLN A 156 -26.72 1.80 11.59
C GLN A 156 -25.79 3.00 11.45
N ALA A 157 -24.99 3.31 12.48
CA ALA A 157 -24.00 4.38 12.42
C ALA A 157 -22.90 4.08 11.37
N ALA A 158 -22.39 2.85 11.35
CA ALA A 158 -21.42 2.41 10.36
C ALA A 158 -22.00 2.46 8.93
N ALA A 159 -23.24 2.01 8.74
CA ALA A 159 -23.93 2.06 7.45
C ALA A 159 -24.12 3.48 6.94
N LYS A 160 -24.46 4.43 7.83
CA LYS A 160 -24.57 5.87 7.48
C LYS A 160 -23.23 6.44 7.02
N ILE A 161 -22.15 6.16 7.74
CA ILE A 161 -20.79 6.59 7.39
C ILE A 161 -20.37 6.03 6.02
N VAL A 162 -20.65 4.75 5.76
CA VAL A 162 -20.35 4.11 4.46
C VAL A 162 -21.16 4.75 3.32
N ASN A 163 -22.45 5.03 3.54
CA ASN A 163 -23.30 5.67 2.54
C ASN A 163 -22.87 7.10 2.23
N GLU A 164 -22.52 7.88 3.25
CA GLU A 164 -22.05 9.25 3.11
C GLU A 164 -20.70 9.31 2.39
N ARG A 165 -19.78 8.40 2.73
CA ARG A 165 -18.52 8.20 2.00
C ARG A 165 -18.75 7.84 0.53
N THR A 166 -19.75 7.02 0.23
CA THR A 166 -20.11 6.63 -1.14
C THR A 166 -20.70 7.80 -1.94
N ARG A 167 -21.47 8.68 -1.29
CA ARG A 167 -22.02 9.90 -1.91
C ARG A 167 -20.96 10.97 -2.17
N LEU A 168 -19.95 11.06 -1.32
CA LEU A 168 -18.86 12.05 -1.40
C LEU A 168 -17.72 11.63 -2.33
N LEU A 169 -17.67 10.37 -2.78
CA LEU A 169 -16.74 9.92 -3.82
C LEU A 169 -17.23 10.42 -5.20
N PRO A 170 -16.42 11.19 -5.95
CA PRO A 170 -16.84 11.72 -7.24
C PRO A 170 -17.17 10.59 -8.23
N ALA A 171 -18.36 10.67 -8.84
CA ALA A 171 -18.92 9.74 -9.82
C ALA A 171 -18.07 9.52 -11.10
N ASP A 172 -16.91 10.17 -11.21
CA ASP A 172 -16.06 10.22 -12.40
C ASP A 172 -15.23 8.96 -12.67
N LYS A 173 -15.10 8.03 -11.71
CA LYS A 173 -14.32 6.80 -11.92
C LYS A 173 -15.11 5.64 -12.53
N GLN A 174 -16.44 5.61 -12.40
CA GLN A 174 -17.27 4.54 -12.98
C GLN A 174 -17.48 4.71 -14.49
N LYS A 175 -17.68 5.94 -14.99
CA LYS A 175 -17.83 6.19 -16.44
C LYS A 175 -16.54 5.90 -17.24
N LYS A 176 -15.36 6.17 -16.67
CA LYS A 176 -14.08 5.91 -17.35
C LYS A 176 -13.75 4.42 -17.48
N SER A 177 -14.20 3.57 -16.55
CA SER A 177 -13.96 2.12 -16.64
C SER A 177 -14.88 1.45 -17.67
N SER A 178 -16.19 1.78 -17.68
CA SER A 178 -17.11 1.23 -18.68
C SER A 178 -16.79 1.66 -20.11
N HIS A 179 -16.35 2.90 -20.34
CA HIS A 179 -15.93 3.35 -21.68
C HIS A 179 -14.67 2.63 -22.18
N LYS A 180 -13.72 2.32 -21.29
CA LYS A 180 -12.48 1.62 -21.65
C LYS A 180 -12.73 0.14 -21.95
N ILE A 181 -13.66 -0.50 -21.23
CA ILE A 181 -14.07 -1.89 -21.47
C ILE A 181 -14.88 -1.99 -22.78
N GLN A 182 -15.79 -1.05 -23.06
CA GLN A 182 -16.52 -1.01 -24.34
C GLN A 182 -15.60 -0.76 -25.54
N GLN A 183 -14.62 0.15 -25.44
CA GLN A 183 -13.65 0.37 -26.52
C GLN A 183 -12.72 -0.84 -26.73
N SER A 184 -12.35 -1.55 -25.66
CA SER A 184 -11.55 -2.78 -25.76
C SER A 184 -12.32 -3.93 -26.43
N CYS A 185 -13.62 -4.11 -26.12
CA CYS A 185 -14.45 -5.12 -26.76
C CYS A 185 -14.74 -4.81 -28.24
N LEU A 186 -14.99 -3.55 -28.59
CA LEU A 186 -15.18 -3.11 -29.98
C LEU A 186 -13.89 -3.22 -30.82
N GLY A 187 -12.72 -3.00 -30.20
CA GLY A 187 -11.42 -3.20 -30.85
C GLY A 187 -11.13 -4.69 -31.12
N PHE A 188 -11.43 -5.56 -30.16
CA PHE A 188 -11.24 -7.00 -30.27
C PHE A 188 -12.14 -7.64 -31.34
N TRP A 189 -13.42 -7.23 -31.42
CA TRP A 189 -14.35 -7.74 -32.44
C TRP A 189 -14.06 -7.23 -33.86
N LYS A 190 -13.48 -6.03 -34.01
CA LYS A 190 -12.99 -5.54 -35.32
C LYS A 190 -11.74 -6.27 -35.80
N SER A 191 -10.88 -6.75 -34.89
CA SER A 191 -9.66 -7.50 -35.24
C SER A 191 -9.94 -8.96 -35.61
N LEU A 192 -11.10 -9.50 -35.26
CA LEU A 192 -11.50 -10.89 -35.52
C LEU A 192 -12.36 -11.08 -36.79
N GLY A 193 -12.50 -10.04 -37.62
CA GLY A 193 -12.95 -10.21 -39.01
C GLY A 193 -14.36 -10.78 -39.18
N ALA A 194 -15.32 -10.40 -38.34
CA ALA A 194 -16.72 -10.82 -38.47
C ALA A 194 -17.68 -9.61 -38.58
N LEU A 195 -17.59 -8.87 -39.70
CA LEU A 195 -18.71 -8.07 -40.20
C LEU A 195 -18.72 -8.10 -41.73
N LYS A 196 -19.11 -9.26 -42.25
CA LYS A 196 -19.85 -9.39 -43.51
C LYS A 196 -21.10 -10.18 -43.18
N CYS A 197 -22.24 -9.49 -43.10
CA CYS A 197 -23.52 -9.88 -43.71
C CYS A 197 -24.67 -9.08 -43.08
N CYS A 198 -25.42 -8.45 -43.98
CA CYS A 198 -26.69 -7.71 -43.86
C CYS A 198 -26.66 -6.37 -43.13
#